data_AF-A0A9X5ASP8-F1
#
_entry.id   AF-A0A9X5ASP8-F1
#
_cell.length_a   1.000
_cell.length_b   1.000
_cell.length_c   1.000
_cell.angle_alpha   90.00
_cell.angle_beta   90.00
_cell.angle_gamma   90.00
#
_symmetry.space_group_name_H-M   'P 1'
#
loop_
_entity.id
_entity.type
_entity.pdbx_description
1 polymer ?
#
loop_
_entity_poly.entity_id
_entity_poly.type
_entity_poly.pdbx_seq_one_letter_code
_entity_poly.pdbx_strand_id
1 'polypeptide(L)'
;MTELVAASVDSANTPQVSERRQALFREPVARRVQRVVLGTAWALQPSRIGSLPGLARLWLADLVGGGRELPDPRRPANAMGACGIVHDPTPERLVEAYGRGLFPLAHFGPLKWMSPPDRCILTFADLHIERTLRRLMRQGRYTVTFDRAFDEVMVACAGRRRGRWPLTWITPRVMRLYAELHDAGHAHSFEVWNRAGALVGGGYGVAVGGAFFGESQFSHERNTSKLGLTVLHWHLARWGFLLDDGKWPTPTTCAMGFRCVPREEFLALLGDAVARPGRTGRWVTETGPETVARWRPEECAHARRSSQAA
;
A
#
# COMPACT_ATOMS: atom_id res chain seq x y z
N MET A 1 29.11 9.77 0.13
CA MET A 1 27.72 9.28 0.29
C MET A 1 26.72 9.97 -0.64
N THR A 2 27.00 11.18 -1.14
CA THR A 2 26.12 11.90 -2.08
C THR A 2 26.22 11.40 -3.54
N GLU A 3 27.37 10.88 -3.99
CA GLU A 3 27.55 10.39 -5.37
C GLU A 3 26.94 9.01 -5.65
N LEU A 4 26.77 8.15 -4.64
CA LEU A 4 26.18 6.82 -4.81
C LEU A 4 24.65 6.84 -4.96
N VAL A 5 24.01 7.94 -4.55
CA VAL A 5 22.55 8.14 -4.73
C VAL A 5 22.23 8.57 -6.15
N ALA A 6 23.10 9.36 -6.80
CA ALA A 6 22.87 9.83 -8.18
C ALA A 6 22.90 8.68 -9.21
N ALA A 7 23.80 7.72 -9.06
CA ALA A 7 23.96 6.61 -10.02
C ALA A 7 22.80 5.60 -10.04
N SER A 8 21.98 5.54 -8.98
CA SER A 8 20.80 4.66 -8.90
C SER A 8 19.55 5.28 -9.53
N VAL A 9 19.48 6.62 -9.62
CA VAL A 9 18.33 7.34 -10.16
C VAL A 9 18.38 7.40 -11.69
N ASP A 10 19.59 7.41 -12.27
CA ASP A 10 19.79 7.54 -13.72
C ASP A 10 19.30 6.35 -14.55
N SER A 11 19.24 5.13 -14.00
CA SER A 11 18.70 3.97 -14.75
C SER A 11 17.17 3.86 -14.74
N ALA A 12 16.49 4.63 -13.87
CA ALA A 12 15.04 4.54 -13.69
C ALA A 12 14.26 5.51 -14.60
N ASN A 13 14.92 6.54 -15.12
CA ASN A 13 14.29 7.62 -15.90
C ASN A 13 14.68 7.61 -17.38
N THR A 14 14.83 6.43 -17.98
CA THR A 14 15.03 6.30 -19.42
C THR A 14 13.81 6.88 -20.17
N PRO A 15 13.99 7.62 -21.28
CA PRO A 15 12.88 8.19 -22.07
C PRO A 15 11.75 7.18 -22.38
N GLN A 16 12.13 5.93 -22.64
CA GLN A 16 11.21 4.81 -22.89
C GLN A 16 10.27 4.49 -21.71
N VAL A 17 10.76 4.57 -20.46
CA VAL A 17 9.94 4.36 -19.25
C VAL A 17 8.96 5.51 -19.07
N SER A 18 9.42 6.74 -19.30
CA SER A 18 8.58 7.94 -19.23
C SER A 18 7.45 7.90 -20.28
N GLU A 19 7.76 7.58 -21.54
CA GLU A 19 6.76 7.45 -22.60
C GLU A 19 5.73 6.34 -22.30
N ARG A 20 6.19 5.17 -21.85
CA ARG A 20 5.31 4.07 -21.44
C ARG A 20 4.35 4.51 -20.34
N ARG A 21 4.84 5.20 -19.30
CA ARG A 21 4.00 5.69 -18.19
C ARG A 21 3.04 6.78 -18.63
N GLN A 22 3.46 7.67 -19.52
CA GLN A 22 2.57 8.68 -20.10
C GLN A 22 1.41 8.02 -20.85
N ALA A 23 1.67 6.92 -21.57
CA ALA A 23 0.63 6.14 -22.24
C ALA A 23 -0.26 5.37 -21.25
N LEU A 24 0.33 4.65 -20.30
CA LEU A 24 -0.39 3.79 -19.34
C LEU A 24 -1.23 4.58 -18.32
N PHE A 25 -0.69 5.68 -17.80
CA PHE A 25 -1.37 6.51 -16.80
C PHE A 25 -2.22 7.60 -17.43
N ARG A 26 -2.48 7.53 -18.74
CA ARG A 26 -3.34 8.49 -19.41
C ARG A 26 -4.78 8.30 -18.97
N GLU A 27 -5.44 9.41 -18.65
CA GLU A 27 -6.88 9.44 -18.47
C GLU A 27 -7.55 10.16 -19.65
N PRO A 28 -8.39 9.47 -20.44
CA PRO A 28 -9.22 10.10 -21.46
C PRO A 28 -10.20 11.10 -20.85
N VAL A 29 -10.56 12.15 -21.61
CA VAL A 29 -11.52 13.18 -21.18
C VAL A 29 -12.82 12.59 -20.66
N ALA A 30 -13.38 11.58 -21.35
CA ALA A 30 -14.59 10.88 -20.91
C ALA A 30 -14.46 10.26 -19.51
N ARG A 31 -13.31 9.66 -19.18
CA ARG A 31 -13.05 9.11 -17.84
C ARG A 31 -12.88 10.21 -16.80
N ARG A 32 -12.25 11.33 -17.16
CA ARG A 32 -12.13 12.50 -16.28
C ARG A 32 -13.52 13.07 -15.93
N VAL A 33 -14.38 13.24 -16.93
CA VAL A 33 -15.78 13.70 -16.73
C VAL A 33 -16.53 12.70 -15.85
N GLN A 34 -16.46 11.41 -16.16
CA GLN A 34 -17.07 10.37 -15.34
C GLN A 34 -16.58 10.41 -13.89
N ARG A 35 -15.28 10.59 -13.64
CA ARG A 35 -14.73 10.71 -12.29
C ARG A 35 -15.27 11.93 -11.56
N VAL A 36 -15.38 13.07 -12.23
CA VAL A 36 -15.96 14.28 -11.64
C VAL A 36 -17.43 14.04 -11.26
N VAL A 37 -18.23 13.49 -12.18
CA VAL A 37 -19.64 13.16 -11.91
C VAL A 37 -19.78 12.19 -10.74
N LEU A 38 -19.04 11.07 -10.77
CA LEU A 38 -19.07 10.07 -9.70
C LEU A 38 -18.51 10.59 -8.38
N GLY A 39 -17.53 11.49 -8.43
CA GLY A 39 -16.92 12.14 -7.27
C GLY A 39 -17.86 13.13 -6.60
N THR A 40 -18.57 13.93 -7.39
CA THR A 40 -19.63 14.82 -6.91
C THR A 40 -20.78 14.01 -6.32
N ALA A 41 -21.26 12.98 -7.02
CA ALA A 41 -22.31 12.09 -6.52
C ALA A 41 -21.89 11.39 -5.22
N TRP A 42 -20.63 10.96 -5.11
CA TRP A 42 -20.06 10.40 -3.89
C TRP A 42 -20.07 11.43 -2.76
N ALA A 43 -19.62 12.67 -2.99
CA ALA A 43 -19.56 13.71 -1.97
C ALA A 43 -20.94 14.10 -1.43
N LEU A 44 -21.98 13.99 -2.27
CA LEU A 44 -23.37 14.33 -1.93
C LEU A 44 -24.15 13.18 -1.26
N GLN A 45 -23.54 12.02 -1.01
CA GLN A 45 -24.21 10.94 -0.28
C GLN A 45 -24.58 11.40 1.15
N PRO A 46 -25.82 11.16 1.64
CA PRO A 46 -26.26 11.65 2.95
C PRO A 46 -25.35 11.25 4.12
N SER A 47 -24.80 10.03 4.09
CA SER A 47 -23.85 9.52 5.08
C SER A 47 -22.51 10.28 5.13
N ARG A 48 -22.21 11.12 4.13
CA ARG A 48 -20.96 11.90 4.03
C ARG A 48 -21.15 13.38 4.27
N ILE A 49 -22.38 13.90 4.18
CA ILE A 49 -22.68 15.32 4.46
C ILE A 49 -22.26 15.69 5.89
N GLY A 50 -22.45 14.78 6.85
CA GLY A 50 -22.01 14.97 8.24
C GLY A 50 -20.49 15.13 8.42
N SER A 51 -19.67 14.75 7.42
CA SER A 51 -18.21 14.95 7.45
C SER A 51 -17.76 16.30 6.90
N LEU A 52 -18.65 17.07 6.26
CA LEU A 52 -18.34 18.36 5.64
C LEU A 52 -17.83 19.41 6.63
N PRO A 53 -18.37 19.58 7.86
CA PRO A 53 -17.84 20.57 8.80
C PRO A 53 -16.38 20.30 9.18
N GLY A 54 -16.03 19.03 9.43
CA GLY A 54 -14.65 18.63 9.75
C GLY A 54 -13.71 18.86 8.56
N LEU A 55 -14.18 18.60 7.33
CA LEU A 55 -13.43 18.92 6.12
C LEU A 55 -13.24 20.43 5.95
N ALA A 56 -14.31 21.23 6.09
CA ALA A 56 -14.22 22.69 5.97
C ALA A 56 -13.24 23.28 7.00
N ARG A 57 -13.26 22.80 8.24
CA ARG A 57 -12.28 23.18 9.27
C ARG A 57 -10.86 22.82 8.85
N LEU A 58 -10.65 21.64 8.28
CA LEU A 58 -9.33 21.21 7.79
C LEU A 58 -8.82 22.14 6.67
N TRP A 59 -9.68 22.47 5.70
CA TRP A 59 -9.36 23.42 4.63
C TRP A 59 -9.04 24.82 5.14
N LEU A 60 -9.81 25.33 6.10
CA LEU A 60 -9.56 26.64 6.71
C LEU A 60 -8.22 26.65 7.48
N ALA A 61 -7.95 25.60 8.26
CA ALA A 61 -6.68 25.47 8.98
C ALA A 61 -5.48 25.40 8.02
N ASP A 62 -5.64 24.69 6.91
CA ASP A 62 -4.63 24.56 5.87
C ASP A 62 -4.34 25.89 5.15
N LEU A 63 -5.39 26.65 4.82
CA LEU A 63 -5.26 27.98 4.21
C LEU A 63 -4.52 28.99 5.11
N VAL A 64 -4.73 28.90 6.42
CA VAL A 64 -4.10 29.81 7.40
C VAL A 64 -2.68 29.37 7.77
N GLY A 65 -2.45 28.06 7.92
CA GLY A 65 -1.18 27.50 8.41
C GLY A 65 -0.12 27.24 7.35
N GLY A 66 -0.42 27.43 6.07
CA GLY A 66 0.54 27.26 4.97
C GLY A 66 0.88 25.81 4.63
N GLY A 67 0.32 24.81 5.33
CA GLY A 67 0.19 23.40 4.90
C GLY A 67 1.47 22.61 4.58
N ARG A 68 2.67 23.16 4.85
CA ARG A 68 3.94 22.57 4.38
C ARG A 68 4.51 21.49 5.30
N GLU A 69 4.27 21.54 6.59
CA GLU A 69 4.75 20.52 7.53
C GLU A 69 3.81 19.32 7.59
N LEU A 70 4.37 18.14 7.84
CA LEU A 70 3.56 16.94 8.05
C LEU A 70 2.79 17.07 9.38
N PRO A 71 1.48 16.79 9.39
CA PRO A 71 0.65 16.94 10.58
C PRO A 71 1.00 15.91 11.66
N ASP A 72 0.57 16.16 12.90
CA ASP A 72 0.66 15.18 13.98
C ASP A 72 -0.37 14.05 13.74
N PRO A 73 0.05 12.79 13.54
CA PRO A 73 -0.86 11.66 13.34
C PRO A 73 -1.81 11.42 14.52
N ARG A 74 -1.49 11.95 15.72
CA ARG A 74 -2.30 11.82 16.94
C ARG A 74 -3.48 12.80 16.98
N ARG A 75 -3.50 13.82 16.12
CA ARG A 75 -4.48 14.92 16.15
C ARG A 75 -5.32 14.99 14.88
N PRO A 76 -6.18 14.00 14.60
CA PRO A 76 -7.06 14.04 13.44
C PRO A 76 -8.13 15.14 13.59
N ALA A 77 -8.48 15.78 12.48
CA ALA A 77 -9.55 16.77 12.39
C ALA A 77 -10.96 16.15 12.29
N ASN A 78 -11.07 14.84 12.07
CA ASN A 78 -12.36 14.14 12.00
C ASN A 78 -12.26 12.66 12.42
N ALA A 79 -13.43 12.02 12.58
CA ALA A 79 -13.54 10.61 13.00
C ALA A 79 -12.91 9.60 12.02
N MET A 80 -12.77 9.98 10.75
CA MET A 80 -12.11 9.15 9.73
C MET A 80 -10.57 9.17 9.84
N GLY A 81 -10.01 10.06 10.67
CA GLY A 81 -8.57 10.19 10.85
C GLY A 81 -7.88 11.18 9.91
N ALA A 82 -8.60 12.09 9.24
CA ALA A 82 -7.94 13.08 8.39
C ALA A 82 -7.16 14.09 9.23
N CYS A 83 -5.86 14.26 8.98
CA CYS A 83 -4.95 15.09 9.76
C CYS A 83 -4.50 16.36 9.03
N GLY A 84 -4.49 16.36 7.69
CA GLY A 84 -3.98 17.47 6.88
C GLY A 84 -4.33 17.32 5.40
N ILE A 85 -4.16 18.39 4.62
CA ILE A 85 -4.14 18.33 3.16
C ILE A 85 -2.73 17.98 2.70
N VAL A 86 -2.61 17.19 1.64
CA VAL A 86 -1.32 16.89 1.02
C VAL A 86 -0.98 17.97 0.01
N HIS A 87 0.05 18.76 0.31
CA HIS A 87 0.69 19.68 -0.62
C HIS A 87 1.98 19.09 -1.15
N ASP A 88 2.27 19.34 -2.42
CA ASP A 88 3.53 18.96 -3.10
C ASP A 88 4.04 17.56 -2.72
N PRO A 89 3.28 16.49 -3.07
CA PRO A 89 3.69 15.14 -2.72
C PRO A 89 4.93 14.77 -3.54
N THR A 90 6.08 14.74 -2.88
CA THR A 90 7.32 14.17 -3.40
C THR A 90 7.54 12.78 -2.80
N PRO A 91 8.34 11.90 -3.43
CA PRO A 91 8.70 10.61 -2.86
C PRO A 91 9.23 10.69 -1.43
N GLU A 92 10.11 11.64 -1.16
CA GLU A 92 10.75 11.85 0.14
C GLU A 92 9.71 12.20 1.21
N ARG A 93 8.79 13.12 0.88
CA ARG A 93 7.69 13.50 1.77
C ARG A 93 6.76 12.33 2.06
N LEU A 94 6.49 11.47 1.09
CA LEU A 94 5.67 10.29 1.31
C LEU A 94 6.38 9.32 2.26
N VAL A 95 7.66 9.04 2.05
CA VAL A 95 8.45 8.17 2.93
C VAL A 95 8.47 8.71 4.36
N GLU A 96 8.67 10.02 4.54
CA GLU A 96 8.58 10.67 5.85
C GLU A 96 7.19 10.51 6.49
N ALA A 97 6.13 10.72 5.70
CA ALA A 97 4.76 10.55 6.17
C ALA A 97 4.45 9.11 6.60
N TYR A 98 4.84 8.11 5.81
CA TYR A 98 4.70 6.70 6.17
C TYR A 98 5.47 6.37 7.45
N GLY A 99 6.70 6.87 7.59
CA GLY A 99 7.49 6.70 8.81
C GLY A 99 6.84 7.30 10.06
N ARG A 100 5.97 8.30 9.89
CA ARG A 100 5.15 8.92 10.95
C ARG A 100 3.76 8.31 11.08
N GLY A 101 3.42 7.28 10.33
CA GLY A 101 2.13 6.58 10.38
C GLY A 101 1.00 7.27 9.61
N LEU A 102 1.34 8.25 8.77
CA LEU A 102 0.44 8.94 7.85
C LEU A 102 0.45 8.25 6.49
N PHE A 103 -0.69 8.28 5.80
CA PHE A 103 -0.76 7.89 4.39
C PHE A 103 -1.68 8.83 3.61
N PRO A 104 -1.43 9.04 2.30
CA PRO A 104 -2.27 9.89 1.48
C PRO A 104 -3.51 9.14 1.00
N LEU A 105 -4.70 9.73 1.15
CA LEU A 105 -5.92 9.19 0.56
C LEU A 105 -6.89 10.29 0.15
N ALA A 106 -7.49 10.16 -1.04
CA ALA A 106 -8.71 10.87 -1.40
C ALA A 106 -9.47 10.17 -2.52
N HIS A 107 -10.73 9.82 -2.26
CA HIS A 107 -11.64 9.37 -3.32
C HIS A 107 -12.06 10.52 -4.25
N PHE A 108 -12.12 11.73 -3.71
CA PHE A 108 -12.43 12.96 -4.44
C PHE A 108 -11.81 14.18 -3.74
N GLY A 109 -11.51 15.23 -4.50
CA GLY A 109 -10.80 16.42 -4.02
C GLY A 109 -9.30 16.19 -3.82
N PRO A 110 -8.60 17.06 -3.06
CA PRO A 110 -7.17 16.91 -2.80
C PRO A 110 -6.91 15.70 -1.90
N LEU A 111 -5.71 15.12 -2.06
CA LEU A 111 -5.20 14.10 -1.15
C LEU A 111 -5.15 14.64 0.28
N LYS A 112 -5.44 13.78 1.25
CA LYS A 112 -5.39 14.09 2.68
C LYS A 112 -4.42 13.14 3.36
N TRP A 113 -3.67 13.66 4.33
CA TRP A 113 -2.93 12.84 5.27
C TRP A 113 -3.91 12.17 6.22
N MET A 114 -3.87 10.85 6.30
CA MET A 114 -4.78 10.03 7.10
C MET A 114 -4.03 9.30 8.22
N SER A 115 -4.62 9.28 9.40
CA SER A 115 -4.26 8.46 10.56
C SER A 115 -5.55 8.04 11.28
N PRO A 116 -6.18 6.92 10.89
CA PRO A 116 -7.40 6.41 11.52
C PRO A 116 -7.23 6.17 13.03
N PRO A 117 -8.33 6.20 13.82
CA PRO A 117 -8.27 5.96 15.27
C PRO A 117 -7.86 4.53 15.62
N ASP A 118 -8.23 3.55 14.79
CA ASP A 118 -7.75 2.18 14.85
C ASP A 118 -7.02 1.84 13.55
N ARG A 119 -5.91 1.09 13.66
CA ARG A 119 -5.12 0.63 12.54
C ARG A 119 -5.20 -0.87 12.38
N CYS A 120 -5.52 -1.34 11.17
CA CYS A 120 -5.55 -2.76 10.86
C CYS A 120 -4.16 -3.22 10.42
N ILE A 121 -3.50 -4.02 11.24
CA ILE A 121 -2.13 -4.49 11.01
C ILE A 121 -2.05 -6.01 11.00
N LEU A 122 -1.01 -6.54 10.36
CA LEU A 122 -0.60 -7.92 10.46
C LEU A 122 0.82 -7.98 11.02
N THR A 123 1.02 -8.70 12.11
CA THR A 123 2.36 -9.22 12.41
C THR A 123 2.53 -10.55 11.68
N PHE A 124 3.68 -10.82 11.09
CA PHE A 124 3.82 -11.98 10.21
C PHE A 124 3.66 -13.33 10.92
N ALA A 125 3.79 -13.37 12.26
CA ALA A 125 3.49 -14.54 13.06
C ALA A 125 1.99 -14.88 13.12
N ASP A 126 1.13 -13.86 12.98
CA ASP A 126 -0.33 -13.99 13.07
C ASP A 126 -0.97 -14.35 11.73
N LEU A 127 -0.17 -14.47 10.66
CA LEU A 127 -0.68 -14.72 9.31
C LEU A 127 -1.45 -16.04 9.26
N HIS A 128 -2.72 -15.96 8.90
CA HIS A 128 -3.56 -17.12 8.65
C HIS A 128 -3.61 -17.46 7.15
N ILE A 129 -3.06 -18.63 6.80
CA ILE A 129 -3.10 -19.14 5.42
C ILE A 129 -4.15 -20.25 5.32
N GLU A 130 -5.32 -19.91 4.75
CA GLU A 130 -6.44 -20.84 4.55
C GLU A 130 -6.02 -22.14 3.84
N ARG A 131 -6.61 -23.27 4.24
CA ARG A 131 -6.35 -24.60 3.64
C ARG A 131 -6.53 -24.62 2.13
N THR A 132 -7.56 -23.94 1.62
CA THR A 132 -7.87 -23.84 0.18
C THR A 132 -6.81 -23.03 -0.57
N LEU A 133 -6.28 -21.98 0.05
CA LEU A 133 -5.17 -21.19 -0.49
C LEU A 133 -3.88 -22.01 -0.53
N ARG A 134 -3.54 -22.72 0.55
CA ARG A 134 -2.39 -23.65 0.55
C ARG A 134 -2.51 -24.72 -0.53
N ARG A 135 -3.73 -25.22 -0.80
CA ARG A 135 -3.97 -26.17 -1.89
C ARG A 135 -3.69 -25.52 -3.24
N LEU A 136 -4.20 -24.31 -3.47
CA LEU A 136 -3.98 -23.56 -4.71
C LEU A 136 -2.48 -23.33 -4.99
N MET A 137 -1.74 -22.88 -3.96
CA MET A 137 -0.31 -22.62 -4.05
C MET A 137 0.53 -23.86 -4.40
N ARG A 138 0.07 -25.06 -4.05
CA ARG A 138 0.74 -26.33 -4.38
C ARG A 138 0.46 -26.84 -5.79
N GLN A 139 -0.44 -26.22 -6.54
CA GLN A 139 -0.83 -26.71 -7.87
C GLN A 139 0.15 -26.35 -8.99
N GLY A 140 1.16 -25.50 -8.75
CA GLY A 140 2.08 -25.06 -9.80
C GLY A 140 1.36 -24.32 -10.95
N ARG A 141 0.31 -23.56 -10.63
CA ARG A 141 -0.52 -22.84 -11.61
C ARG A 141 -0.12 -21.38 -11.78
N TYR A 142 0.56 -20.82 -10.80
CA TYR A 142 0.87 -19.41 -10.72
C TYR A 142 2.33 -19.19 -10.38
N THR A 143 2.92 -18.19 -11.02
CA THR A 143 4.24 -17.66 -10.67
C THR A 143 4.04 -16.33 -9.96
N VAL A 144 4.79 -16.09 -8.88
CA VAL A 144 4.83 -14.79 -8.21
C VAL A 144 6.16 -14.12 -8.48
N THR A 145 6.12 -12.86 -8.87
CA THR A 145 7.29 -11.99 -8.99
C THR A 145 7.11 -10.74 -8.14
N PHE A 146 8.20 -10.03 -7.88
CA PHE A 146 8.19 -8.70 -7.29
C PHE A 146 8.81 -7.70 -8.27
N ASP A 147 8.33 -6.46 -8.22
CA ASP A 147 8.87 -5.30 -8.93
C ASP A 147 9.07 -5.48 -10.44
N ARG A 148 8.39 -6.47 -11.05
CA ARG A 148 8.52 -6.78 -12.48
C ARG A 148 7.56 -5.96 -13.34
N ALA A 149 6.39 -5.62 -12.81
CA ALA A 149 5.34 -4.95 -13.58
C ALA A 149 4.56 -3.93 -12.74
N PHE A 150 5.26 -3.10 -11.97
CA PHE A 150 4.67 -2.12 -11.06
C PHE A 150 3.62 -1.21 -11.72
N ASP A 151 3.93 -0.65 -12.89
CA ASP A 151 3.01 0.25 -13.62
C ASP A 151 1.70 -0.47 -14.02
N GLU A 152 1.78 -1.73 -14.41
CA GLU A 152 0.62 -2.56 -14.78
C GLU A 152 -0.21 -2.91 -13.55
N VAL A 153 0.44 -3.20 -12.42
CA VAL A 153 -0.22 -3.40 -11.13
C VAL A 153 -0.97 -2.14 -10.68
N MET A 154 -0.38 -0.95 -10.85
CA MET A 154 -1.02 0.32 -10.54
C MET A 154 -2.29 0.55 -11.37
N VAL A 155 -2.21 0.30 -12.69
CA VAL A 155 -3.37 0.39 -13.60
C VAL A 155 -4.46 -0.61 -13.20
N ALA A 156 -4.09 -1.86 -12.90
CA ALA A 156 -5.04 -2.89 -12.50
C ALA A 156 -5.71 -2.57 -11.15
N CYS A 157 -4.96 -2.03 -10.19
CA CYS A 157 -5.48 -1.60 -8.89
C CYS A 157 -6.42 -0.38 -8.99
N ALA A 158 -6.24 0.47 -9.98
CA ALA A 158 -7.15 1.58 -10.29
C ALA A 158 -8.43 1.13 -11.03
N GLY A 159 -8.47 -0.13 -11.49
CA GLY A 159 -9.62 -0.71 -12.18
C GLY A 159 -10.89 -0.76 -11.34
N ARG A 160 -12.02 -0.96 -12.02
CA ARG A 160 -13.33 -1.12 -11.36
C ARG A 160 -13.36 -2.42 -10.56
N ARG A 161 -13.92 -2.36 -9.35
CA ARG A 161 -14.12 -3.52 -8.48
C ARG A 161 -15.60 -3.86 -8.41
N ARG A 162 -15.96 -5.12 -8.69
CA ARG A 162 -17.34 -5.58 -8.62
C ARG A 162 -17.90 -5.36 -7.22
N GLY A 163 -19.11 -4.81 -7.12
CA GLY A 163 -19.79 -4.55 -5.84
C GLY A 163 -19.21 -3.38 -5.03
N ARG A 164 -18.32 -2.56 -5.60
CA ARG A 164 -17.84 -1.32 -4.98
C ARG A 164 -18.25 -0.11 -5.81
N TRP A 165 -18.31 1.05 -5.14
CA TRP A 165 -18.56 2.32 -5.80
C TRP A 165 -17.50 2.54 -6.91
N PRO A 166 -17.89 2.94 -8.13
CA PRO A 166 -17.01 2.97 -9.30
C PRO A 166 -15.99 4.13 -9.32
N LEU A 167 -15.60 4.63 -8.14
CA LEU A 167 -14.62 5.70 -7.96
C LEU A 167 -13.36 5.15 -7.26
N THR A 168 -12.25 5.19 -7.97
CA THR A 168 -10.93 4.89 -7.40
C THR A 168 -10.24 6.15 -6.93
N TRP A 169 -9.47 6.05 -5.84
CA TRP A 169 -8.57 7.11 -5.39
C TRP A 169 -7.25 7.11 -6.18
N ILE A 170 -6.93 6.01 -6.88
CA ILE A 170 -5.71 5.82 -7.67
C ILE A 170 -5.90 6.50 -9.02
N THR A 171 -5.71 7.83 -9.03
CA THR A 171 -5.74 8.67 -10.24
C THR A 171 -4.40 8.61 -10.98
N PRO A 172 -4.32 9.08 -12.25
CA PRO A 172 -3.03 9.26 -12.94
C PRO A 172 -1.95 9.97 -12.14
N ARG A 173 -2.34 10.96 -11.33
CA ARG A 173 -1.41 11.70 -10.46
C ARG A 173 -0.84 10.80 -9.37
N VAL A 174 -1.70 9.99 -8.74
CA VAL A 174 -1.28 8.99 -7.74
C VAL A 174 -0.41 7.92 -8.40
N MET A 175 -0.76 7.44 -9.60
CA MET A 175 0.04 6.46 -10.32
C MET A 175 1.47 6.93 -10.55
N ARG A 176 1.65 8.17 -11.03
CA ARG A 176 2.98 8.77 -11.23
C ARG A 176 3.75 8.89 -9.93
N LEU A 177 3.12 9.41 -8.88
CA LEU A 177 3.75 9.57 -7.58
C LEU A 177 4.29 8.24 -7.03
N TYR A 178 3.49 7.18 -7.04
CA TYR A 178 3.95 5.87 -6.55
C TYR A 178 4.95 5.20 -7.49
N ALA A 179 4.90 5.50 -8.80
CA ALA A 179 5.91 5.04 -9.73
C ALA A 179 7.28 5.74 -9.48
N GLU A 180 7.27 7.03 -9.11
CA GLU A 180 8.47 7.73 -8.65
C GLU A 180 9.00 7.16 -7.32
N LEU A 181 8.13 6.82 -6.36
CA LEU A 181 8.55 6.08 -5.15
C LEU A 181 9.16 4.72 -5.48
N HIS A 182 8.62 4.03 -6.48
CA HIS A 182 9.10 2.73 -6.90
C HIS A 182 10.48 2.82 -7.55
N ASP A 183 10.71 3.84 -8.38
CA ASP A 183 12.02 4.14 -8.95
C ASP A 183 13.04 4.53 -7.88
N ALA A 184 12.62 5.28 -6.87
CA ALA A 184 13.42 5.57 -5.68
C ALA A 184 13.64 4.34 -4.77
N GLY A 185 13.03 3.19 -5.09
CA GLY A 185 13.22 1.93 -4.38
C GLY A 185 12.47 1.82 -3.05
N HIS A 186 11.39 2.59 -2.87
CA HIS A 186 10.55 2.59 -1.66
C HIS A 186 9.17 1.97 -1.86
N ALA A 187 8.61 2.01 -3.07
CA ALA A 187 7.37 1.33 -3.39
C ALA A 187 7.64 0.02 -4.13
N HIS A 188 6.91 -1.03 -3.76
CA HIS A 188 7.11 -2.37 -4.30
C HIS A 188 5.79 -2.99 -4.73
N SER A 189 5.85 -3.78 -5.79
CA SER A 189 4.72 -4.58 -6.27
C SER A 189 4.98 -6.06 -6.10
N PHE A 190 3.89 -6.81 -5.97
CA PHE A 190 3.87 -8.24 -6.23
C PHE A 190 2.92 -8.54 -7.39
N GLU A 191 3.35 -9.43 -8.27
CA GLU A 191 2.60 -9.84 -9.45
C GLU A 191 2.32 -11.34 -9.40
N VAL A 192 1.12 -11.74 -9.83
CA VAL A 192 0.72 -13.14 -9.96
C VAL A 192 0.41 -13.43 -11.42
N TRP A 193 1.22 -14.29 -12.02
CA TRP A 193 1.14 -14.68 -13.42
C TRP A 193 0.54 -16.09 -13.53
N ASN A 194 -0.41 -16.30 -14.44
CA ASN A 194 -0.87 -17.65 -14.75
C ASN A 194 0.07 -18.34 -15.77
N ARG A 195 -0.18 -19.62 -16.07
CA ARG A 195 0.64 -20.40 -17.02
C ARG A 195 0.67 -19.84 -18.45
N ALA A 196 -0.32 -19.04 -18.83
CA ALA A 196 -0.35 -18.36 -20.12
C ALA A 196 0.47 -17.06 -20.13
N GLY A 197 1.12 -16.71 -19.01
CA GLY A 197 1.90 -15.48 -18.87
C GLY A 197 1.04 -14.23 -18.63
N ALA A 198 -0.25 -14.37 -18.29
CA ALA A 198 -1.12 -13.24 -18.03
C ALA A 198 -1.04 -12.78 -16.57
N LEU A 199 -1.03 -11.46 -16.35
CA LEU A 199 -1.11 -10.84 -15.02
C LEU A 199 -2.53 -10.96 -14.46
N VAL A 200 -2.74 -11.86 -13.51
CA VAL A 200 -4.08 -12.25 -13.02
C VAL A 200 -4.34 -11.87 -11.58
N GLY A 201 -3.36 -11.27 -10.91
CA GLY A 201 -3.49 -10.70 -9.59
C GLY A 201 -2.22 -9.97 -9.21
N GLY A 202 -2.30 -9.18 -8.15
CA GLY A 202 -1.15 -8.44 -7.66
C GLY A 202 -1.56 -7.34 -6.70
N GLY A 203 -0.59 -6.58 -6.25
CA GLY A 203 -0.78 -5.45 -5.37
C GLY A 203 0.53 -4.71 -5.16
N TYR A 204 0.44 -3.57 -4.49
CA TYR A 204 1.59 -2.74 -4.20
C TYR A 204 1.51 -2.13 -2.80
N GLY A 205 2.66 -1.71 -2.30
CA GLY A 205 2.79 -1.01 -1.03
C GLY A 205 4.11 -0.25 -0.95
N VAL A 206 4.33 0.39 0.20
CA VAL A 206 5.54 1.16 0.49
C VAL A 206 6.30 0.49 1.63
N ALA A 207 7.62 0.45 1.56
CA ALA A 207 8.49 -0.05 2.61
C ALA A 207 9.25 1.12 3.27
N VAL A 208 9.15 1.22 4.59
CA VAL A 208 9.92 2.17 5.40
C VAL A 208 10.47 1.44 6.62
N GLY A 209 11.80 1.34 6.71
CA GLY A 209 12.45 0.45 7.67
C GLY A 209 11.92 -0.98 7.56
N GLY A 210 11.60 -1.58 8.70
CA GLY A 210 10.95 -2.89 8.82
C GLY A 210 9.41 -2.85 8.79
N ALA A 211 8.78 -1.77 8.32
CA ALA A 211 7.33 -1.71 8.12
C ALA A 211 6.98 -1.73 6.63
N PHE A 212 5.97 -2.54 6.28
CA PHE A 212 5.35 -2.51 4.96
C PHE A 212 3.96 -1.89 5.05
N PHE A 213 3.57 -1.08 4.08
CA PHE A 213 2.28 -0.40 4.03
C PHE A 213 1.53 -0.87 2.79
N GLY A 214 0.66 -1.86 2.93
CA GLY A 214 -0.20 -2.31 1.84
C GLY A 214 -1.14 -1.20 1.35
N GLU A 215 -1.05 -0.82 0.06
CA GLU A 215 -1.87 0.25 -0.52
C GLU A 215 -3.09 -0.29 -1.24
N SER A 216 -2.87 -1.19 -2.20
CA SER A 216 -3.96 -1.76 -2.98
C SER A 216 -3.58 -3.08 -3.61
N GLN A 217 -4.61 -3.84 -3.95
CA GLN A 217 -4.49 -5.12 -4.63
C GLN A 217 -5.66 -5.36 -5.59
N PHE A 218 -5.46 -6.26 -6.54
CA PHE A 218 -6.44 -6.70 -7.52
C PHE A 218 -6.35 -8.22 -7.75
N SER A 219 -7.45 -8.80 -8.24
CA SER A 219 -7.59 -10.23 -8.52
C SER A 219 -8.51 -10.37 -9.74
N HIS A 220 -7.99 -10.86 -10.86
CA HIS A 220 -8.79 -11.24 -12.04
C HIS A 220 -9.17 -12.72 -12.00
N GLU A 221 -8.30 -13.55 -11.43
CA GLU A 221 -8.63 -14.93 -11.08
C GLU A 221 -8.85 -15.08 -9.57
N ARG A 222 -9.57 -16.13 -9.14
CA ARG A 222 -9.95 -16.31 -7.73
C ARG A 222 -8.72 -16.53 -6.86
N ASN A 223 -8.65 -15.83 -5.72
CA ASN A 223 -7.61 -15.94 -4.69
C ASN A 223 -6.19 -15.54 -5.13
N THR A 224 -5.99 -14.97 -6.33
CA THR A 224 -4.64 -14.60 -6.78
C THR A 224 -4.05 -13.47 -5.95
N SER A 225 -4.84 -12.47 -5.55
CA SER A 225 -4.32 -11.40 -4.68
C SER A 225 -3.87 -11.93 -3.30
N LYS A 226 -4.66 -12.82 -2.68
CA LYS A 226 -4.28 -13.50 -1.42
C LYS A 226 -3.04 -14.36 -1.59
N LEU A 227 -2.92 -15.08 -2.70
CA LEU A 227 -1.76 -15.92 -3.02
C LEU A 227 -0.49 -15.07 -3.11
N GLY A 228 -0.51 -14.00 -3.91
CA GLY A 228 0.63 -13.09 -4.06
C GLY A 228 1.01 -12.41 -2.74
N LEU A 229 0.03 -11.92 -2.00
CA LEU A 229 0.26 -11.29 -0.69
C LEU A 229 0.85 -12.27 0.33
N THR A 230 0.40 -13.53 0.34
CA THR A 230 0.98 -14.58 1.21
C THR A 230 2.45 -14.85 0.88
N VAL A 231 2.80 -14.88 -0.41
CA VAL A 231 4.20 -15.02 -0.84
C VAL A 231 5.01 -13.79 -0.43
N LEU A 232 4.46 -12.59 -0.56
CA LEU A 232 5.12 -11.38 -0.06
C LEU A 232 5.34 -11.41 1.45
N HIS A 233 4.34 -11.77 2.24
CA HIS A 233 4.44 -11.86 3.71
C HIS A 233 5.51 -12.85 4.17
N TRP A 234 5.69 -13.96 3.45
CA TRP A 234 6.81 -14.89 3.72
C TRP A 234 8.17 -14.20 3.58
N HIS A 235 8.36 -13.42 2.52
CA HIS A 235 9.61 -12.70 2.26
C HIS A 235 9.81 -11.58 3.28
N LEU A 236 8.78 -10.77 3.56
CA LEU A 236 8.86 -9.70 4.55
C LEU A 236 9.27 -10.25 5.93
N ALA A 237 8.66 -11.36 6.37
CA ALA A 237 9.02 -12.02 7.62
C ALA A 237 10.50 -12.43 7.67
N ARG A 238 10.99 -13.01 6.56
CA ARG A 238 12.39 -13.46 6.40
C ARG A 238 13.38 -12.30 6.29
N TRP A 239 12.98 -11.19 5.67
CA TRP A 239 13.76 -9.95 5.58
C TRP A 239 13.74 -9.13 6.87
N GLY A 240 13.08 -9.62 7.93
CA GLY A 240 13.11 -8.99 9.25
C GLY A 240 12.11 -7.84 9.43
N PHE A 241 11.15 -7.68 8.52
CA PHE A 241 10.03 -6.77 8.72
C PHE A 241 9.22 -7.21 9.96
N LEU A 242 8.58 -6.23 10.59
CA LEU A 242 7.77 -6.43 11.79
C LEU A 242 6.28 -6.52 11.50
N LEU A 243 5.80 -5.68 10.59
CA LEU A 243 4.37 -5.57 10.33
C LEU A 243 4.04 -5.14 8.90
N ASP A 244 2.82 -5.49 8.49
CA ASP A 244 2.12 -4.93 7.33
C ASP A 244 0.93 -4.07 7.81
N ASP A 245 0.91 -2.79 7.43
CA ASP A 245 -0.19 -1.85 7.66
C ASP A 245 -1.24 -1.95 6.54
N GLY A 246 -2.33 -2.66 6.83
CA GLY A 246 -3.51 -2.77 5.97
C GLY A 246 -4.46 -1.57 6.06
N LYS A 247 -4.15 -0.56 6.88
CA LYS A 247 -4.93 0.65 7.16
C LYS A 247 -6.26 0.35 7.84
N TRP A 248 -7.23 -0.17 7.08
CA TRP A 248 -8.57 -0.50 7.55
C TRP A 248 -8.89 -1.98 7.41
N PRO A 249 -9.73 -2.53 8.30
CA PRO A 249 -10.14 -3.93 8.20
C PRO A 249 -11.02 -4.15 6.97
N THR A 250 -10.84 -5.31 6.34
CA THR A 250 -11.73 -5.86 5.34
C THR A 250 -11.96 -7.33 5.67
N PRO A 251 -13.06 -7.95 5.21
CA PRO A 251 -13.27 -9.38 5.44
C PRO A 251 -12.08 -10.24 5.01
N THR A 252 -11.42 -9.85 3.90
CA THR A 252 -10.21 -10.51 3.40
C THR A 252 -9.03 -10.37 4.34
N THR A 253 -8.70 -9.17 4.81
CA THR A 253 -7.54 -8.95 5.69
C THR A 253 -7.76 -9.59 7.05
N CYS A 254 -8.96 -9.49 7.62
CA CYS A 254 -9.28 -10.19 8.87
C CYS A 254 -9.16 -11.71 8.73
N ALA A 255 -9.64 -12.29 7.62
CA ALA A 255 -9.49 -13.73 7.36
C ALA A 255 -8.03 -14.17 7.18
N MET A 256 -7.12 -13.25 6.85
CA MET A 256 -5.68 -13.48 6.76
C MET A 256 -4.95 -13.26 8.09
N GLY A 257 -5.64 -12.93 9.18
CA GLY A 257 -5.02 -12.74 10.50
C GLY A 257 -4.66 -11.28 10.84
N PHE A 258 -5.08 -10.30 10.04
CA PHE A 258 -4.93 -8.90 10.43
C PHE A 258 -5.83 -8.59 11.64
N ARG A 259 -5.33 -7.77 12.56
CA ARG A 259 -6.05 -7.28 13.74
C ARG A 259 -6.09 -5.76 13.77
N CYS A 260 -7.13 -5.18 14.34
CA CYS A 260 -7.20 -3.74 14.59
C CYS A 260 -6.56 -3.41 15.95
N VAL A 261 -5.76 -2.36 15.97
CA VAL A 261 -5.12 -1.84 17.18
C VAL A 261 -5.39 -0.34 17.32
N PRO A 262 -5.47 0.22 18.53
CA PRO A 262 -5.57 1.66 18.71
C PRO A 262 -4.38 2.38 18.05
N ARG A 263 -4.59 3.59 17.56
CA ARG A 263 -3.56 4.41 16.90
C ARG A 263 -2.27 4.50 17.72
N GLU A 264 -2.36 4.70 19.03
CA GLU A 264 -1.18 4.83 19.87
C GLU A 264 -0.36 3.53 19.92
N GLU A 265 -1.02 2.36 19.97
CA GLU A 265 -0.34 1.07 19.86
C GLU A 265 0.33 0.92 18.49
N PHE A 266 -0.37 1.30 17.41
CA PHE A 266 0.21 1.29 16.06
C PHE A 266 1.44 2.19 15.94
N LEU A 267 1.37 3.43 16.43
CA LEU A 267 2.48 4.38 16.35
C LEU A 267 3.70 3.91 17.16
N ALA A 268 3.49 3.25 18.29
CA ALA A 268 4.57 2.62 19.06
C ALA A 268 5.23 1.48 18.27
N LEU A 269 4.43 0.54 17.74
CA LEU A 269 4.92 -0.57 16.91
C LEU A 269 5.64 -0.07 15.64
N LEU A 270 5.13 1.01 15.06
CA LEU A 270 5.73 1.64 13.88
C LEU A 270 7.09 2.26 14.21
N GLY A 271 7.24 2.90 15.37
CA GLY A 271 8.53 3.45 15.81
C GLY A 271 9.62 2.38 15.83
N ASP A 272 9.31 1.21 16.41
CA ASP A 272 10.23 0.06 16.44
C ASP A 272 10.52 -0.48 15.03
N ALA A 273 9.50 -0.52 14.16
CA ALA A 273 9.64 -1.03 12.80
C ALA A 273 10.50 -0.09 11.93
N VAL A 274 10.26 1.21 11.98
CA VAL A 274 10.99 2.21 11.19
C VAL A 274 12.46 2.31 11.61
N ALA A 275 12.76 2.05 12.89
CA ALA A 275 14.13 2.00 13.39
C ALA A 275 14.96 0.81 12.84
N ARG A 276 14.31 -0.20 12.24
CA ARG A 276 15.03 -1.32 11.62
C ARG A 276 15.64 -0.92 10.28
N PRO A 277 16.74 -1.57 9.86
CA PRO A 277 17.23 -1.45 8.50
C PRO A 277 16.12 -1.78 7.50
N GLY A 278 15.84 -0.85 6.60
CA GLY A 278 14.89 -1.08 5.51
C GLY A 278 15.50 -1.90 4.39
N ARG A 279 14.63 -2.32 3.46
CA ARG A 279 15.04 -2.96 2.19
C ARG A 279 14.66 -2.07 1.03
N THR A 280 15.57 -1.22 0.59
CA THR A 280 15.37 -0.34 -0.57
C THR A 280 15.87 -1.00 -1.87
N GLY A 281 15.44 -0.45 -3.01
CA GLY A 281 15.82 -0.91 -4.34
C GLY A 281 14.89 -2.02 -4.87
N ARG A 282 15.28 -2.69 -5.95
CA ARG A 282 14.43 -3.69 -6.61
C ARG A 282 14.31 -4.97 -5.79
N TRP A 283 13.08 -5.40 -5.53
CA TRP A 283 12.80 -6.68 -4.90
C TRP A 283 12.67 -7.79 -5.94
N VAL A 284 13.11 -8.98 -5.56
CA VAL A 284 12.98 -10.21 -6.33
C VAL A 284 12.47 -11.32 -5.43
N THR A 285 11.73 -12.26 -5.98
CA THR A 285 11.25 -13.42 -5.24
C THR A 285 12.38 -14.42 -5.03
N GLU A 286 12.63 -14.80 -3.77
CA GLU A 286 13.59 -15.84 -3.38
C GLU A 286 13.01 -17.24 -3.51
N THR A 287 11.68 -17.36 -3.45
CA THR A 287 10.98 -18.64 -3.57
C THR A 287 9.60 -18.50 -4.21
N GLY A 288 9.11 -19.61 -4.77
CA GLY A 288 7.78 -19.72 -5.35
C GLY A 288 6.67 -20.08 -4.34
N PRO A 289 5.40 -20.03 -4.78
CA PRO A 289 4.23 -20.36 -3.95
C PRO A 289 4.25 -21.75 -3.32
N GLU A 290 4.84 -22.74 -3.98
CA GLU A 290 4.85 -24.14 -3.54
C GLU A 290 5.60 -24.33 -2.22
N THR A 291 6.74 -23.64 -2.07
CA THR A 291 7.52 -23.61 -0.83
C THR A 291 6.78 -22.86 0.25
N VAL A 292 6.25 -21.66 -0.06
CA VAL A 292 5.51 -20.84 0.90
C VAL A 292 4.24 -21.56 1.40
N ALA A 293 3.63 -22.42 0.58
CA ALA A 293 2.49 -23.22 0.99
C ALA A 293 2.77 -24.16 2.18
N ARG A 294 4.05 -24.42 2.48
CA ARG A 294 4.50 -25.22 3.63
C ARG A 294 4.83 -24.38 4.87
N TRP A 295 5.02 -23.08 4.72
CA TRP A 295 5.35 -22.17 5.82
C TRP A 295 4.31 -22.23 6.95
N ARG A 296 4.77 -22.22 8.19
CA ARG A 296 3.99 -22.13 9.43
C ARG A 296 4.35 -20.82 10.14
N PRO A 297 3.59 -19.74 9.89
CA PRO A 297 3.85 -18.41 10.46
C PRO A 297 4.07 -18.41 11.97
N GLU A 298 3.31 -19.23 12.69
CA GLU A 298 3.33 -19.38 14.15
C GLU A 298 4.70 -19.81 14.71
N GLU A 299 5.47 -20.60 13.96
CA GLU A 299 6.80 -21.07 14.38
C GLU A 299 7.82 -19.92 14.43
N CYS A 300 7.64 -18.87 13.62
CA CYS A 300 8.49 -17.68 13.66
C CYS A 300 8.37 -16.89 14.97
N ALA A 301 7.22 -16.97 15.65
CA ALA A 301 7.01 -16.30 16.94
C ALA A 301 7.76 -16.98 18.09
N HIS A 302 7.90 -18.31 18.02
CA HIS A 302 8.58 -19.09 19.04
C HIS A 302 10.10 -18.82 19.02
N ALA A 303 10.70 -18.79 17.83
CA ALA A 303 12.13 -18.51 17.66
C ALA A 303 12.56 -17.12 18.15
N ARG A 304 11.72 -16.09 17.95
CA ARG A 304 12.02 -14.71 18.42
C ARG A 304 11.97 -14.59 19.94
N ARG A 305 11.01 -15.27 20.61
CA ARG A 305 10.90 -15.27 22.07
C ARG A 305 12.08 -15.99 22.75
N SER A 306 12.55 -17.09 22.17
CA SER A 306 13.74 -17.80 22.68
C SER A 306 15.04 -17.01 22.52
N SER A 307 15.14 -16.17 21.48
CA SER A 307 16.33 -15.32 21.23
C SER A 307 16.36 -14.03 22.04
N GLN A 308 15.22 -13.55 22.57
CA GLN A 308 15.16 -12.36 23.43
C GLN A 308 15.26 -12.69 24.93
N ALA A 309 15.11 -13.98 25.28
CA ALA A 309 15.22 -14.48 26.65
C ALA A 309 16.60 -15.10 26.98
N ALA A 310 17.54 -15.07 26.03
CA ALA A 310 18.92 -15.54 26.14
C ALA A 310 19.88 -14.36 25.98
#